data_AF-A0A6H6I822-F1
#
_entry.id   AF-A0A6H6I822-F1
#
_cell.length_a   1.000
_cell.length_b   1.000
_cell.length_c   1.000
_cell.angle_alpha   90.00
_cell.angle_beta   90.00
_cell.angle_gamma   90.00
#
_symmetry.space_group_name_H-M   'P 1'
#
loop_
_entity.id
_entity.type
_entity.pdbx_description
1 polymer ?
#
loop_
_entity_poly.entity_id
_entity_poly.type
_entity_poly.pdbx_seq_one_letter_code
_entity_poly.pdbx_strand_id
1 'polypeptide(L)'
;DGGQVYAKYTAIGVGRSQTLGDLYIDGRSNNGTVSGIYSEEHGILLENNSQTQKIELKNGGIIKGKIDGIRLINSASLSGEMILSGEGSRVEGGRGVGILNRSGKIEGSITIKDGATVTATSNRAIANSGSGSITGGITVSGKNTKLEGNIINTGNASIGSDIKIEGGAKVEGGLVNQGNGSISGSVQVSGGSSIDSITNEGNGAISGSITVDKNSKLDSITNTSTSSTGISGSITNNSDNKLEISNSGNIGGKIESTGSADMVISNSNGGTISGGISSSGSGSTSISNSQGSTINNGITVSGSAQVEISNQGSVGKDENGNTVTNNGSGSVGIKDWLVSTDKNTGKLNTVVIGGSGKDNVKVENITVDQSNVDLDELDNINHIISGVNQGNIGNIGTNGGGEISLSFDPITGKLTTDFNLNASISGATFRSLISTTSRRSTFIDNVMGNSMQSFALAS
;
A
#
# COMPACT_ATOMS: atom_id res chain seq x y z
N ASP A 1 38.80 -27.83 8.58
CA ASP A 1 39.65 -27.63 7.39
C ASP A 1 39.11 -28.52 6.28
N GLY A 2 38.10 -28.04 5.56
CA GLY A 2 37.46 -28.75 4.43
C GLY A 2 36.61 -29.97 4.77
N GLY A 3 36.02 -30.04 5.96
CA GLY A 3 35.15 -31.15 6.35
C GLY A 3 33.82 -31.10 5.60
N GLN A 4 33.47 -32.19 4.90
CA GLN A 4 32.22 -32.27 4.14
C GLN A 4 31.33 -33.39 4.66
N VAL A 5 30.06 -33.07 4.90
CA VAL A 5 29.00 -34.06 5.15
C VAL A 5 28.16 -34.16 3.89
N TYR A 6 28.03 -35.36 3.33
CA TYR A 6 27.18 -35.60 2.17
C TYR A 6 26.19 -36.73 2.43
N ALA A 7 24.94 -36.56 1.99
CA ALA A 7 23.95 -37.63 2.01
C ALA A 7 23.01 -37.60 0.79
N LYS A 8 22.46 -38.77 0.45
CA LYS A 8 21.47 -38.93 -0.63
C LYS A 8 20.09 -38.35 -0.31
N TYR A 9 19.75 -38.15 0.96
CA TYR A 9 18.42 -37.66 1.35
C TYR A 9 18.54 -36.44 2.25
N THR A 10 19.01 -36.63 3.47
CA THR A 10 19.24 -35.54 4.42
C THR A 10 20.65 -35.66 4.99
N ALA A 11 21.44 -34.59 4.91
CA ALA A 11 22.83 -34.63 5.39
C ALA A 11 22.92 -34.52 6.92
N ILE A 12 22.14 -33.63 7.53
CA ILE A 12 21.88 -33.64 8.98
C ILE A 12 20.38 -33.72 9.22
N GLY A 13 19.90 -34.88 9.65
CA GLY A 13 18.53 -35.10 10.08
C GLY A 13 18.46 -35.20 11.60
N VAL A 14 17.72 -34.31 12.25
CA VAL A 14 17.48 -34.35 13.69
C VAL A 14 16.09 -34.92 13.91
N GLY A 15 16.07 -36.18 14.37
CA GLY A 15 14.84 -36.95 14.51
C GLY A 15 13.90 -36.36 15.56
N ARG A 16 12.66 -36.85 15.55
CA ARG A 16 11.61 -36.44 16.49
C ARG A 16 12.13 -36.36 17.94
N SER A 17 11.92 -35.20 18.57
CA SER A 17 12.30 -34.93 19.97
C SER A 17 13.79 -35.11 20.29
N GLN A 18 14.68 -35.08 19.29
CA GLN A 18 16.13 -35.10 19.48
C GLN A 18 16.72 -33.69 19.48
N THR A 19 17.95 -33.56 19.97
CA THR A 19 18.69 -32.29 20.03
C THR A 19 20.01 -32.41 19.28
N LEU A 20 20.28 -31.46 18.37
CA LEU A 20 21.56 -31.35 17.68
C LEU A 20 22.61 -30.59 18.50
N GLY A 21 22.17 -29.60 19.29
CA GLY A 21 23.05 -28.67 19.97
C GLY A 21 23.40 -27.46 19.10
N ASP A 22 24.62 -26.95 19.24
CA ASP A 22 25.16 -25.90 18.38
C ASP A 22 25.81 -26.51 17.13
N LEU A 23 25.49 -25.95 15.97
CA LEU A 23 26.15 -26.27 14.72
C LEU A 23 26.96 -25.08 14.22
N TYR A 24 28.27 -25.27 14.12
CA TYR A 24 29.21 -24.28 13.62
C TYR A 24 29.92 -24.80 12.37
N ILE A 25 29.84 -24.07 11.26
CA ILE A 25 30.49 -24.40 9.98
C ILE A 25 31.45 -23.28 9.61
N ASP A 26 32.75 -23.57 9.69
CA ASP A 26 33.82 -22.67 9.26
C ASP A 26 34.34 -23.11 7.89
N GLY A 27 34.07 -22.30 6.88
CA GLY A 27 34.49 -22.55 5.50
C GLY A 27 35.98 -22.34 5.24
N ARG A 28 36.75 -21.83 6.22
CA ARG A 28 38.21 -21.67 6.07
C ARG A 28 38.85 -22.99 5.66
N SER A 29 39.60 -22.91 4.57
CA SER A 29 40.27 -24.05 3.97
C SER A 29 41.70 -23.69 3.64
N ASN A 30 42.64 -24.51 4.11
CA ASN A 30 44.05 -24.42 3.71
C ASN A 30 44.36 -25.32 2.49
N ASN A 31 43.43 -26.20 2.12
CA ASN A 31 43.61 -27.20 1.06
C ASN A 31 42.70 -26.98 -0.16
N GLY A 32 41.98 -25.85 -0.21
CA GLY A 32 41.06 -25.48 -1.29
C GLY A 32 39.67 -26.13 -1.22
N THR A 33 39.45 -27.11 -0.33
CA THR A 33 38.12 -27.71 -0.11
C THR A 33 37.40 -26.99 1.03
N VAL A 34 36.23 -26.42 0.75
CA VAL A 34 35.43 -25.66 1.73
C VAL A 34 34.60 -26.60 2.60
N SER A 35 34.53 -26.32 3.91
CA SER A 35 33.69 -27.10 4.83
C SER A 35 32.21 -26.89 4.52
N GLY A 36 31.43 -27.97 4.49
CA GLY A 36 30.01 -27.83 4.17
C GLY A 36 29.16 -29.08 4.35
N ILE A 37 27.86 -28.85 4.27
CA ILE A 37 26.79 -29.85 4.35
C ILE A 37 26.12 -29.89 2.99
N TYR A 38 26.05 -31.07 2.37
CA TYR A 38 25.57 -31.26 1.01
C TYR A 38 24.57 -32.40 0.94
N SER A 39 23.45 -32.18 0.28
CA SER A 39 22.43 -33.21 0.14
C SER A 39 21.63 -33.12 -1.15
N GLU A 40 21.15 -34.28 -1.60
CA GLU A 40 20.25 -34.38 -2.75
C GLU A 40 18.79 -34.04 -2.41
N GLU A 41 18.42 -33.91 -1.13
CA GLU A 41 17.13 -33.34 -0.73
C GLU A 41 17.28 -32.19 0.26
N HIS A 42 17.61 -32.48 1.52
CA HIS A 42 17.68 -31.48 2.58
C HIS A 42 19.10 -31.37 3.13
N GLY A 43 19.67 -30.16 3.17
CA GLY A 43 20.95 -29.95 3.84
C GLY A 43 20.82 -30.28 5.34
N ILE A 44 19.94 -29.54 6.02
CA ILE A 44 19.54 -29.78 7.40
C ILE A 44 18.03 -29.95 7.48
N LEU A 45 17.56 -31.00 8.17
CA LEU A 45 16.15 -31.22 8.51
C LEU A 45 15.98 -31.37 10.01
N LEU A 46 15.17 -30.48 10.61
CA LEU A 46 14.71 -30.60 11.99
C LEU A 46 13.27 -31.14 11.97
N GLU A 47 13.08 -32.37 12.43
CA GLU A 47 11.77 -33.03 12.50
C GLU A 47 10.94 -32.59 13.73
N ASN A 48 9.76 -33.17 13.89
CA ASN A 48 8.77 -32.79 14.90
C ASN A 48 9.37 -32.68 16.31
N ASN A 49 9.24 -31.50 16.94
CA ASN A 49 9.75 -31.20 18.29
C ASN A 49 11.27 -31.41 18.47
N SER A 50 12.03 -31.55 17.40
CA SER A 50 13.49 -31.56 17.49
C SER A 50 14.03 -30.17 17.83
N GLN A 51 15.26 -30.12 18.33
CA GLN A 51 15.85 -28.90 18.83
C GLN A 51 17.28 -28.70 18.31
N THR A 52 17.60 -27.46 18.00
CA THR A 52 18.97 -26.99 17.81
C THR A 52 19.12 -25.66 18.56
N GLN A 53 20.30 -25.38 19.08
CA GLN A 53 20.53 -24.16 19.85
C GLN A 53 20.95 -23.02 18.91
N LYS A 54 21.97 -23.26 18.10
CA LYS A 54 22.48 -22.27 17.15
C LYS A 54 22.85 -22.93 15.82
N ILE A 55 22.67 -22.20 14.72
CA ILE A 55 23.28 -22.55 13.43
C ILE A 55 24.11 -21.34 12.99
N GLU A 56 25.42 -21.54 12.84
CA GLU A 56 26.35 -20.47 12.51
C GLU A 56 27.29 -20.87 11.36
N LEU A 57 27.29 -20.08 10.29
CA LEU A 57 28.19 -20.21 9.15
C LEU A 57 29.18 -19.04 9.16
N LYS A 58 30.47 -19.36 8.99
CA LYS A 58 31.56 -18.39 8.88
C LYS A 58 32.49 -18.69 7.72
N ASN A 59 33.11 -17.64 7.20
CA ASN A 59 34.27 -17.70 6.31
C ASN A 59 34.10 -18.66 5.12
N GLY A 60 32.94 -18.64 4.45
CA GLY A 60 32.71 -19.50 3.31
C GLY A 60 31.92 -20.77 3.61
N GLY A 61 31.47 -21.01 4.85
CA GLY A 61 30.78 -22.25 5.21
C GLY A 61 29.51 -22.49 4.38
N ILE A 62 29.25 -23.74 3.97
CA ILE A 62 28.16 -24.05 3.04
C ILE A 62 27.14 -25.01 3.65
N ILE A 63 25.85 -24.72 3.47
CA ILE A 63 24.77 -25.70 3.57
C ILE A 63 24.03 -25.72 2.24
N LYS A 64 23.90 -26.90 1.64
CA LYS A 64 23.26 -27.07 0.33
C LYS A 64 22.36 -28.30 0.31
N GLY A 65 21.09 -28.10 -0.02
CA GLY A 65 20.15 -29.17 -0.34
C GLY A 65 19.46 -28.91 -1.67
N LYS A 66 19.32 -29.93 -2.53
CA LYS A 66 18.63 -29.75 -3.83
C LYS A 66 17.12 -29.54 -3.72
N ILE A 67 16.53 -29.73 -2.55
CA ILE A 67 15.18 -29.27 -2.22
C ILE A 67 15.30 -28.07 -1.29
N ASP A 68 15.63 -28.30 -0.02
CA ASP A 68 15.72 -27.25 1.00
C ASP A 68 17.13 -27.19 1.57
N GLY A 69 17.67 -25.98 1.77
CA GLY A 69 18.96 -25.81 2.45
C GLY A 69 18.84 -26.20 3.93
N ILE A 70 17.99 -25.47 4.65
CA ILE A 70 17.61 -25.75 6.03
C ILE A 70 16.09 -25.84 6.12
N ARG A 71 15.57 -26.87 6.79
CA ARG A 71 14.14 -27.10 6.96
C ARG A 71 13.76 -27.43 8.40
N LEU A 72 12.83 -26.66 8.95
CA LEU A 72 12.19 -26.89 10.24
C LEU A 72 10.72 -27.25 10.02
N ILE A 73 10.24 -28.32 10.67
CA ILE A 73 8.83 -28.74 10.59
C ILE A 73 8.20 -28.97 11.96
N ASN A 74 6.90 -28.70 12.07
CA ASN A 74 6.03 -29.19 13.15
C ASN A 74 6.61 -29.04 14.57
N SER A 75 6.73 -27.81 15.05
CA SER A 75 7.25 -27.44 16.36
C SER A 75 8.73 -27.78 16.60
N ALA A 76 9.50 -28.15 15.57
CA ALA A 76 10.96 -28.07 15.63
C ALA A 76 11.40 -26.69 16.09
N SER A 77 12.38 -26.59 16.98
CA SER A 77 12.86 -25.32 17.55
C SER A 77 14.35 -25.08 17.26
N LEU A 78 14.66 -23.86 16.82
CA LEU A 78 15.98 -23.26 16.90
C LEU A 78 15.91 -22.23 18.03
N SER A 79 16.45 -22.55 19.21
CA SER A 79 16.24 -21.74 20.43
C SER A 79 17.10 -20.46 20.49
N GLY A 80 18.18 -20.40 19.72
CA GLY A 80 19.08 -19.25 19.61
C GLY A 80 18.99 -18.57 18.24
N GLU A 81 20.14 -18.12 17.73
CA GLU A 81 20.23 -17.38 16.47
C GLU A 81 20.66 -18.26 15.28
N MET A 82 20.16 -17.91 14.10
CA MET A 82 20.72 -18.37 12.83
C MET A 82 21.60 -17.25 12.25
N ILE A 83 22.92 -17.48 12.20
CA ILE A 83 23.88 -16.45 11.78
C ILE A 83 24.68 -16.95 10.58
N LEU A 84 24.54 -16.27 9.44
CA LEU A 84 25.37 -16.48 8.26
C LEU A 84 26.27 -15.26 8.10
N SER A 85 27.58 -15.47 8.17
CA SER A 85 28.54 -14.37 8.07
C SER A 85 29.79 -14.76 7.30
N GLY A 86 30.45 -13.77 6.70
CA GLY A 86 31.68 -13.95 5.95
C GLY A 86 31.44 -14.28 4.48
N GLU A 87 32.32 -13.74 3.65
CA GLU A 87 32.25 -13.87 2.21
C GLU A 87 32.23 -15.36 1.80
N GLY A 88 31.31 -15.69 0.90
CA GLY A 88 31.12 -17.06 0.42
C GLY A 88 30.33 -17.98 1.34
N SER A 89 29.97 -17.57 2.57
CA SER A 89 29.11 -18.37 3.44
C SER A 89 27.70 -18.44 2.84
N ARG A 90 27.17 -19.66 2.64
CA ARG A 90 25.99 -19.87 1.79
C ARG A 90 25.02 -20.89 2.36
N VAL A 91 23.74 -20.57 2.31
CA VAL A 91 22.65 -21.55 2.41
C VAL A 91 21.92 -21.63 1.07
N GLU A 92 21.95 -22.79 0.44
CA GLU A 92 21.40 -23.03 -0.90
C GLU A 92 20.28 -24.07 -0.85
N GLY A 93 19.06 -23.63 -1.18
CA GLY A 93 17.97 -24.52 -1.55
C GLY A 93 17.93 -24.75 -3.06
N GLY A 94 17.35 -25.86 -3.50
CA GLY A 94 17.04 -26.06 -4.91
C GLY A 94 15.58 -25.72 -5.18
N ARG A 95 14.80 -26.73 -5.59
CA ARG A 95 13.37 -26.56 -5.92
C ARG A 95 12.48 -26.19 -4.72
N GLY A 96 13.00 -26.27 -3.49
CA GLY A 96 12.32 -25.96 -2.24
C GLY A 96 12.62 -24.54 -1.78
N VAL A 97 13.34 -24.36 -0.67
CA VAL A 97 13.63 -23.05 -0.06
C VAL A 97 15.06 -23.03 0.50
N GLY A 98 15.72 -21.87 0.53
CA GLY A 98 17.01 -21.73 1.22
C GLY A 98 16.86 -22.08 2.71
N ILE A 99 16.00 -21.34 3.41
CA ILE A 99 15.63 -21.56 4.81
C ILE A 99 14.10 -21.65 4.92
N LEU A 100 13.59 -22.85 5.21
CA LEU A 100 12.16 -23.12 5.41
C LEU A 100 11.85 -23.31 6.90
N ASN A 101 11.00 -22.44 7.44
CA ASN A 101 10.28 -22.69 8.69
C ASN A 101 8.81 -23.02 8.39
N ARG A 102 8.42 -24.28 8.55
CA ARG A 102 7.04 -24.74 8.32
C ARG A 102 6.42 -25.22 9.62
N SER A 103 5.72 -24.33 10.30
CA SER A 103 5.15 -24.57 11.63
C SER A 103 6.20 -24.92 12.70
N GLY A 104 7.48 -24.57 12.51
CA GLY A 104 8.51 -24.63 13.54
C GLY A 104 8.69 -23.29 14.26
N LYS A 105 9.69 -23.23 15.13
CA LYS A 105 10.03 -22.07 15.95
C LYS A 105 11.49 -21.70 15.74
N ILE A 106 11.76 -20.45 15.40
CA ILE A 106 13.07 -19.82 15.48
C ILE A 106 12.93 -18.78 16.58
N GLU A 107 13.41 -19.09 17.78
CA GLU A 107 13.21 -18.25 18.97
C GLU A 107 14.15 -17.04 18.97
N GLY A 108 15.27 -17.08 18.23
CA GLY A 108 16.09 -15.91 17.92
C GLY A 108 15.76 -15.27 16.58
N SER A 109 16.77 -14.61 16.00
CA SER A 109 16.72 -13.95 14.70
C SER A 109 17.36 -14.80 13.60
N ILE A 110 17.09 -14.40 12.35
CA ILE A 110 17.90 -14.81 11.20
C ILE A 110 18.75 -13.60 10.78
N THR A 111 20.06 -13.75 10.85
CA THR A 111 21.01 -12.70 10.46
C THR A 111 21.91 -13.20 9.34
N ILE A 112 21.87 -12.52 8.19
CA ILE A 112 22.75 -12.75 7.05
C ILE A 112 23.60 -11.51 6.86
N LYS A 113 24.93 -11.66 6.91
CA LYS A 113 25.83 -10.52 6.89
C LYS A 113 27.19 -10.78 6.27
N ASP A 114 27.98 -9.72 6.15
CA ASP A 114 29.41 -9.77 5.82
C ASP A 114 29.73 -10.57 4.54
N GLY A 115 28.92 -10.44 3.49
CA GLY A 115 29.11 -11.13 2.21
C GLY A 115 28.49 -12.51 2.10
N ALA A 116 27.70 -12.94 3.10
CA ALA A 116 26.98 -14.21 3.05
C ALA A 116 25.80 -14.17 2.06
N THR A 117 25.35 -15.36 1.62
CA THR A 117 24.23 -15.50 0.68
C THR A 117 23.22 -16.56 1.11
N VAL A 118 21.93 -16.26 0.95
CA VAL A 118 20.86 -17.27 0.97
C VAL A 118 20.18 -17.26 -0.38
N THR A 119 20.02 -18.43 -0.99
CA THR A 119 19.47 -18.56 -2.34
C THR A 119 18.63 -19.82 -2.48
N ALA A 120 17.68 -19.80 -3.40
CA ALA A 120 17.02 -21.01 -3.88
C ALA A 120 16.60 -20.88 -5.34
N THR A 121 16.69 -21.98 -6.10
CA THR A 121 16.26 -21.97 -7.52
C THR A 121 14.76 -21.76 -7.70
N SER A 122 13.98 -21.93 -6.63
CA SER A 122 12.55 -21.63 -6.56
C SER A 122 12.22 -20.15 -6.35
N ASN A 123 13.23 -19.29 -6.21
CA ASN A 123 13.12 -17.89 -5.81
C ASN A 123 12.56 -17.69 -4.38
N ARG A 124 12.71 -18.69 -3.51
CA ARG A 124 12.27 -18.65 -2.10
C ARG A 124 13.50 -18.80 -1.20
N ALA A 125 14.13 -17.68 -0.86
CA ALA A 125 15.31 -17.72 -0.02
C ALA A 125 14.95 -17.99 1.44
N ILE A 126 13.95 -17.29 1.99
CA ILE A 126 13.42 -17.55 3.33
C ILE A 126 11.90 -17.73 3.24
N ALA A 127 11.36 -18.79 3.81
CA ALA A 127 9.92 -18.98 3.91
C ALA A 127 9.51 -19.39 5.33
N ASN A 128 8.72 -18.55 5.97
CA ASN A 128 7.99 -18.82 7.21
C ASN A 128 6.53 -19.11 6.87
N SER A 129 6.03 -20.30 7.24
CA SER A 129 4.73 -20.77 6.77
C SER A 129 4.01 -21.65 7.78
N GLY A 130 2.70 -21.85 7.58
CA GLY A 130 1.86 -22.61 8.50
C GLY A 130 1.66 -21.82 9.79
N SER A 131 1.98 -22.41 10.95
CA SER A 131 2.03 -21.70 12.23
C SER A 131 3.48 -21.39 12.64
N GLY A 132 4.35 -21.18 11.65
CA GLY A 132 5.77 -20.94 11.88
C GLY A 132 6.00 -19.62 12.61
N SER A 133 6.88 -19.61 13.60
CA SER A 133 7.23 -18.40 14.33
C SER A 133 8.71 -18.12 14.25
N ILE A 134 9.07 -16.89 13.89
CA ILE A 134 10.39 -16.30 14.08
C ILE A 134 10.18 -15.24 15.15
N THR A 135 10.67 -15.45 16.38
CA THR A 135 10.43 -14.52 17.49
C THR A 135 11.25 -13.24 17.33
N GLY A 136 12.47 -13.37 16.83
CA GLY A 136 13.28 -12.23 16.41
C GLY A 136 12.86 -11.65 15.05
N GLY A 137 13.77 -10.86 14.50
CA GLY A 137 13.64 -10.27 13.17
C GLY A 137 14.44 -11.02 12.11
N ILE A 138 14.39 -10.50 10.89
CA ILE A 138 15.30 -10.89 9.81
C ILE A 138 16.18 -9.69 9.49
N THR A 139 17.50 -9.88 9.55
CA THR A 139 18.46 -8.83 9.22
C THR A 139 19.37 -9.29 8.10
N VAL A 140 19.39 -8.55 7.00
CA VAL A 140 20.30 -8.75 5.87
C VAL A 140 21.21 -7.51 5.80
N SER A 141 22.49 -7.66 6.12
CA SER A 141 23.37 -6.50 6.32
C SER A 141 24.74 -6.63 5.65
N GLY A 142 25.34 -5.52 5.28
CA GLY A 142 26.72 -5.47 4.79
C GLY A 142 26.87 -5.64 3.28
N LYS A 143 27.94 -5.04 2.76
CA LYS A 143 28.25 -5.04 1.33
C LYS A 143 28.46 -6.47 0.82
N ASN A 144 28.00 -6.73 -0.41
CA ASN A 144 28.03 -8.04 -1.07
C ASN A 144 27.20 -9.14 -0.37
N THR A 145 26.52 -8.84 0.73
CA THR A 145 25.53 -9.75 1.31
C THR A 145 24.32 -9.79 0.41
N LYS A 146 23.85 -11.01 0.10
CA LYS A 146 22.75 -11.22 -0.83
C LYS A 146 21.69 -12.16 -0.28
N LEU A 147 20.44 -11.85 -0.59
CA LEU A 147 19.34 -12.78 -0.49
C LEU A 147 18.75 -12.89 -1.90
N GLU A 148 18.97 -14.02 -2.55
CA GLU A 148 18.54 -14.28 -3.92
C GLU A 148 17.18 -14.99 -3.86
N GLY A 149 16.11 -14.20 -3.97
CA GLY A 149 14.73 -14.62 -3.87
C GLY A 149 13.94 -13.93 -2.75
N ASN A 150 12.74 -14.42 -2.51
CA ASN A 150 11.79 -13.75 -1.62
C ASN A 150 12.00 -14.13 -0.15
N ILE A 151 11.65 -13.19 0.72
CA ILE A 151 11.29 -13.43 2.12
C ILE A 151 9.76 -13.62 2.15
N ILE A 152 9.29 -14.80 2.53
CA ILE A 152 7.86 -15.14 2.49
C ILE A 152 7.36 -15.42 3.91
N ASN A 153 6.31 -14.73 4.33
CA ASN A 153 5.57 -15.00 5.56
C ASN A 153 4.10 -15.29 5.21
N THR A 154 3.64 -16.52 5.44
CA THR A 154 2.32 -16.98 4.95
C THR A 154 1.62 -17.95 5.89
N GLY A 155 0.31 -18.14 5.73
CA GLY A 155 -0.50 -18.94 6.66
C GLY A 155 -0.77 -18.14 7.95
N ASN A 156 -0.64 -18.78 9.11
CA ASN A 156 -0.73 -18.12 10.42
C ASN A 156 0.66 -17.82 11.00
N ALA A 157 1.64 -17.60 10.12
CA ALA A 157 3.03 -17.47 10.52
C ALA A 157 3.33 -16.06 11.06
N SER A 158 4.29 -15.96 11.98
CA SER A 158 4.69 -14.69 12.61
C SER A 158 6.19 -14.42 12.52
N ILE A 159 6.52 -13.15 12.29
CA ILE A 159 7.85 -12.56 12.50
C ILE A 159 7.69 -11.53 13.62
N GLY A 160 8.34 -11.77 14.74
CA GLY A 160 8.14 -11.08 16.02
C GLY A 160 8.92 -9.78 16.17
N SER A 161 9.71 -9.39 15.16
CA SER A 161 10.42 -8.11 15.13
C SER A 161 10.55 -7.56 13.71
N ASP A 162 11.42 -6.59 13.54
CA ASP A 162 11.66 -5.88 12.28
C ASP A 162 12.27 -6.80 11.21
N ILE A 163 12.04 -6.44 9.96
CA ILE A 163 12.83 -6.89 8.81
C ILE A 163 13.72 -5.72 8.38
N LYS A 164 15.04 -5.92 8.45
CA LYS A 164 16.03 -4.88 8.16
C LYS A 164 16.92 -5.32 7.00
N ILE A 165 17.00 -4.48 5.97
CA ILE A 165 17.97 -4.62 4.88
C ILE A 165 18.89 -3.39 4.94
N GLU A 166 20.15 -3.59 5.31
CA GLU A 166 21.05 -2.48 5.65
C GLU A 166 22.51 -2.65 5.19
N GLY A 167 23.29 -1.58 5.26
CA GLY A 167 24.74 -1.62 5.03
C GLY A 167 25.18 -2.06 3.63
N GLY A 168 24.35 -1.83 2.60
CA GLY A 168 24.67 -2.14 1.21
C GLY A 168 24.33 -3.57 0.78
N ALA A 169 23.59 -4.30 1.62
CA ALA A 169 23.04 -5.62 1.27
C ALA A 169 21.95 -5.54 0.19
N LYS A 170 21.78 -6.63 -0.56
CA LYS A 170 20.77 -6.74 -1.62
C LYS A 170 19.84 -7.92 -1.38
N VAL A 171 18.54 -7.65 -1.36
CA VAL A 171 17.51 -8.68 -1.52
C VAL A 171 17.05 -8.62 -2.97
N GLU A 172 17.53 -9.56 -3.78
CA GLU A 172 17.17 -9.72 -5.19
C GLU A 172 15.86 -10.55 -5.24
N GLY A 173 14.78 -9.89 -4.82
CA GLY A 173 13.45 -10.43 -4.58
C GLY A 173 12.63 -9.48 -3.72
N GLY A 174 11.46 -9.92 -3.27
CA GLY A 174 10.56 -9.13 -2.44
C GLY A 174 10.26 -9.74 -1.07
N LEU A 175 9.62 -8.93 -0.23
CA LEU A 175 8.93 -9.38 0.97
C LEU A 175 7.47 -9.70 0.60
N VAL A 176 7.02 -10.92 0.87
CA VAL A 176 5.64 -11.35 0.64
C VAL A 176 5.01 -11.76 1.97
N ASN A 177 4.11 -10.93 2.48
CA ASN A 177 3.32 -11.20 3.67
C ASN A 177 1.85 -11.46 3.26
N GLN A 178 1.39 -12.70 3.40
CA GLN A 178 0.07 -13.11 2.90
C GLN A 178 -0.64 -14.11 3.82
N GLY A 179 -1.89 -14.46 3.52
CA GLY A 179 -2.69 -15.31 4.41
C GLY A 179 -3.02 -14.53 5.69
N ASN A 180 -2.85 -15.14 6.87
CA ASN A 180 -2.90 -14.44 8.17
C ASN A 180 -1.47 -14.13 8.67
N GLY A 181 -0.51 -13.96 7.76
CA GLY A 181 0.88 -13.68 8.09
C GLY A 181 1.02 -12.38 8.87
N SER A 182 1.75 -12.41 9.98
CA SER A 182 1.99 -11.23 10.82
C SER A 182 3.47 -10.87 10.90
N ILE A 183 3.77 -9.59 10.77
CA ILE A 183 5.05 -8.98 11.08
C ILE A 183 4.76 -7.93 12.17
N SER A 184 5.24 -8.15 13.38
CA SER A 184 4.99 -7.22 14.50
C SER A 184 5.89 -5.98 14.44
N GLY A 185 7.00 -6.05 13.71
CA GLY A 185 7.93 -4.94 13.51
C GLY A 185 7.67 -4.14 12.23
N SER A 186 8.65 -3.29 11.94
CA SER A 186 8.75 -2.47 10.73
C SER A 186 9.54 -3.18 9.63
N VAL A 187 9.45 -2.65 8.41
CA VAL A 187 10.35 -3.01 7.31
C VAL A 187 11.23 -1.82 6.98
N GLN A 188 12.54 -1.97 7.10
CA GLN A 188 13.51 -0.88 6.97
C GLN A 188 14.56 -1.20 5.90
N VAL A 189 14.77 -0.27 4.97
CA VAL A 189 15.79 -0.36 3.92
C VAL A 189 16.75 0.82 4.04
N SER A 190 17.99 0.56 4.47
CA SER A 190 18.93 1.61 4.86
C SER A 190 20.37 1.39 4.36
N GLY A 191 21.24 2.39 4.49
CA GLY A 191 22.68 2.22 4.25
C GLY A 191 23.07 1.81 2.83
N GLY A 192 22.32 2.23 1.80
CA GLY A 192 22.60 1.89 0.42
C GLY A 192 22.10 0.51 -0.01
N SER A 193 21.21 -0.09 0.78
CA SER A 193 20.62 -1.40 0.53
C SER A 193 19.43 -1.36 -0.43
N SER A 194 19.08 -2.52 -0.97
CA SER A 194 17.94 -2.68 -1.86
C SER A 194 17.10 -3.91 -1.56
N ILE A 195 15.80 -3.79 -1.76
CA ILE A 195 14.83 -4.89 -1.90
C ILE A 195 13.89 -4.52 -3.06
N ASP A 196 13.43 -5.48 -3.85
CA ASP A 196 12.66 -5.16 -5.05
C ASP A 196 11.25 -4.66 -4.68
N SER A 197 10.52 -5.40 -3.85
CA SER A 197 9.14 -5.07 -3.52
C SER A 197 8.69 -5.54 -2.14
N ILE A 198 7.59 -4.95 -1.66
CA ILE A 198 6.85 -5.41 -0.49
C ILE A 198 5.41 -5.65 -0.90
N THR A 199 4.92 -6.86 -0.68
CA THR A 199 3.56 -7.30 -0.99
C THR A 199 2.87 -7.76 0.29
N ASN A 200 1.79 -7.08 0.68
CA ASN A 200 0.98 -7.38 1.86
C ASN A 200 -0.48 -7.65 1.45
N GLU A 201 -0.91 -8.91 1.51
CA GLU A 201 -2.19 -9.36 0.94
C GLU A 201 -2.93 -10.36 1.83
N GLY A 202 -4.17 -10.71 1.49
CA GLY A 202 -5.03 -11.54 2.34
C GLY A 202 -5.27 -10.84 3.68
N ASN A 203 -5.24 -11.55 4.79
CA ASN A 203 -5.25 -10.93 6.13
C ASN A 203 -3.84 -10.60 6.65
N GLY A 204 -2.87 -10.38 5.75
CA GLY A 204 -1.50 -10.06 6.12
C GLY A 204 -1.42 -8.75 6.90
N ALA A 205 -0.69 -8.73 8.01
CA ALA A 205 -0.51 -7.57 8.86
C ALA A 205 0.97 -7.20 9.04
N ILE A 206 1.33 -5.94 8.78
CA ILE A 206 2.59 -5.32 9.16
C ILE A 206 2.27 -4.27 10.22
N SER A 207 2.74 -4.50 11.45
CA SER A 207 2.37 -3.66 12.60
C SER A 207 3.23 -2.40 12.72
N GLY A 208 4.39 -2.40 12.06
CA GLY A 208 5.29 -1.26 12.00
C GLY A 208 5.11 -0.42 10.73
N SER A 209 6.07 0.50 10.56
CA SER A 209 6.19 1.35 9.36
C SER A 209 7.00 0.65 8.28
N ILE A 210 6.91 1.17 7.06
CA ILE A 210 7.84 0.86 5.97
C ILE A 210 8.68 2.12 5.72
N THR A 211 9.99 2.00 5.82
CA THR A 211 10.91 3.14 5.68
C THR A 211 12.03 2.81 4.72
N VAL A 212 12.24 3.69 3.74
CA VAL A 212 13.33 3.62 2.77
C VAL A 212 14.21 4.85 2.98
N ASP A 213 15.43 4.65 3.45
CA ASP A 213 16.35 5.75 3.73
C ASP A 213 17.04 6.27 2.47
N LYS A 214 17.74 7.40 2.61
CA LYS A 214 18.60 7.98 1.57
C LYS A 214 19.55 6.94 0.98
N ASN A 215 19.75 6.99 -0.34
CA ASN A 215 20.56 6.05 -1.11
C ASN A 215 20.10 4.59 -1.10
N SER A 216 19.02 4.23 -0.40
CA SER A 216 18.43 2.91 -0.43
C SER A 216 17.41 2.77 -1.55
N LYS A 217 16.97 1.55 -1.82
CA LYS A 217 16.06 1.25 -2.91
C LYS A 217 14.95 0.28 -2.50
N LEU A 218 13.72 0.68 -2.80
CA LEU A 218 12.51 -0.15 -2.83
C LEU A 218 11.71 0.29 -4.04
N ASP A 219 11.36 -0.62 -4.95
CA ASP A 219 10.67 -0.23 -6.19
C ASP A 219 9.16 -0.07 -5.96
N SER A 220 8.54 -0.98 -5.23
CA SER A 220 7.09 -0.94 -5.03
C SER A 220 6.58 -1.51 -3.72
N ILE A 221 5.42 -1.01 -3.31
CA ILE A 221 4.60 -1.54 -2.23
C ILE A 221 3.20 -1.84 -2.77
N THR A 222 2.77 -3.09 -2.63
CA THR A 222 1.41 -3.52 -2.92
C THR A 222 0.74 -3.94 -1.62
N ASN A 223 -0.26 -3.18 -1.19
CA ASN A 223 -1.05 -3.47 0.00
C ASN A 223 -2.51 -3.75 -0.39
N THR A 224 -2.86 -5.02 -0.52
CA THR A 224 -4.25 -5.47 -0.77
C THR A 224 -4.85 -6.20 0.43
N SER A 225 -4.22 -6.02 1.61
CA SER A 225 -4.65 -6.69 2.82
C SER A 225 -6.07 -6.32 3.23
N THR A 226 -6.87 -7.33 3.51
CA THR A 226 -8.23 -7.27 4.06
C THR A 226 -8.24 -7.29 5.58
N SER A 227 -7.08 -7.38 6.24
CA SER A 227 -7.01 -7.24 7.70
C SER A 227 -7.29 -5.80 8.12
N SER A 228 -7.84 -5.61 9.32
CA SER A 228 -8.03 -4.26 9.90
C SER A 228 -6.71 -3.51 10.12
N THR A 229 -5.61 -4.24 10.30
CA THR A 229 -4.27 -3.66 10.44
C THR A 229 -3.72 -3.21 9.10
N GLY A 230 -3.72 -4.09 8.08
CA GLY A 230 -3.02 -3.88 6.82
C GLY A 230 -1.54 -3.57 7.08
N ILE A 231 -1.15 -2.33 6.85
CA ILE A 231 0.10 -1.73 7.34
C ILE A 231 -0.31 -0.68 8.39
N SER A 232 -0.08 -0.92 9.69
CA SER A 232 -0.54 0.08 10.68
C SER A 232 0.35 1.31 10.78
N GLY A 233 1.62 1.20 10.41
CA GLY A 233 2.55 2.33 10.42
C GLY A 233 2.46 3.22 9.17
N SER A 234 3.39 4.17 9.11
CA SER A 234 3.58 5.05 7.96
C SER A 234 4.38 4.37 6.85
N ILE A 235 4.26 4.88 5.63
CA ILE A 235 5.16 4.57 4.53
C ILE A 235 5.98 5.82 4.24
N THR A 236 7.30 5.75 4.42
CA THR A 236 8.19 6.89 4.24
C THR A 236 9.27 6.58 3.21
N ASN A 237 9.33 7.38 2.14
CA ASN A 237 10.41 7.35 1.17
C ASN A 237 11.32 8.58 1.34
N ASN A 238 12.48 8.36 1.96
CA ASN A 238 13.55 9.35 2.03
C ASN A 238 14.59 9.16 0.91
N SER A 239 14.37 8.19 0.02
CA SER A 239 15.36 7.77 -0.97
C SER A 239 15.30 8.56 -2.28
N ASP A 240 16.32 8.33 -3.10
CA ASP A 240 16.41 8.86 -4.45
C ASP A 240 15.98 7.80 -5.49
N ASN A 241 15.24 6.78 -5.06
CA ASN A 241 14.58 5.82 -5.95
C ASN A 241 13.08 6.11 -6.06
N LYS A 242 12.55 5.95 -7.27
CA LYS A 242 11.11 6.03 -7.50
C LYS A 242 10.41 4.97 -6.66
N LEU A 243 9.37 5.35 -5.92
CA LEU A 243 8.54 4.41 -5.17
C LEU A 243 7.11 4.42 -5.70
N GLU A 244 6.62 3.25 -6.08
CA GLU A 244 5.22 3.04 -6.48
C GLU A 244 4.44 2.35 -5.36
N ILE A 245 3.34 2.98 -4.92
CA ILE A 245 2.48 2.45 -3.86
C ILE A 245 1.10 2.17 -4.46
N SER A 246 0.71 0.90 -4.45
CA SER A 246 -0.64 0.44 -4.79
C SER A 246 -1.34 -0.02 -3.52
N ASN A 247 -2.33 0.75 -3.09
CA ASN A 247 -3.10 0.48 -1.87
C ASN A 247 -4.55 0.15 -2.21
N SER A 248 -5.02 -0.99 -1.72
CA SER A 248 -6.45 -1.32 -1.58
C SER A 248 -6.82 -1.85 -0.20
N GLY A 249 -5.87 -1.88 0.73
CA GLY A 249 -6.08 -2.22 2.14
C GLY A 249 -6.02 -1.00 3.05
N ASN A 250 -5.72 -1.25 4.33
CA ASN A 250 -5.48 -0.19 5.30
C ASN A 250 -4.00 0.20 5.37
N ILE A 251 -3.72 1.50 5.34
CA ILE A 251 -2.48 2.13 5.78
C ILE A 251 -2.85 3.03 6.96
N GLY A 252 -2.45 2.63 8.17
CA GLY A 252 -2.79 3.31 9.42
C GLY A 252 -2.00 4.61 9.64
N GLY A 253 -0.79 4.69 9.09
CA GLY A 253 0.02 5.89 9.14
C GLY A 253 -0.15 6.79 7.91
N LYS A 254 0.80 7.69 7.76
CA LYS A 254 0.88 8.65 6.66
C LYS A 254 1.74 8.08 5.53
N ILE A 255 1.50 8.51 4.30
CA ILE A 255 2.45 8.29 3.21
C ILE A 255 3.29 9.55 3.04
N GLU A 256 4.60 9.43 3.16
CA GLU A 256 5.53 10.56 3.19
C GLU A 256 6.63 10.41 2.14
N SER A 257 6.75 11.42 1.27
CA SER A 257 7.90 11.60 0.38
C SER A 257 8.77 12.73 0.91
N THR A 258 10.02 12.44 1.28
CA THR A 258 11.02 13.44 1.67
C THR A 258 12.27 13.40 0.77
N GLY A 259 12.41 12.34 -0.03
CA GLY A 259 13.53 12.12 -0.94
C GLY A 259 13.47 12.95 -2.23
N SER A 260 14.46 12.74 -3.11
CA SER A 260 14.55 13.49 -4.37
C SER A 260 13.89 12.81 -5.57
N ALA A 261 13.47 11.55 -5.42
CA ALA A 261 12.85 10.79 -6.50
C ALA A 261 11.33 10.83 -6.49
N ASP A 262 10.76 10.52 -7.64
CA ASP A 262 9.34 10.54 -7.86
C ASP A 262 8.60 9.50 -6.99
N MET A 263 7.38 9.82 -6.60
CA MET A 263 6.50 8.90 -5.89
C MET A 263 5.17 8.82 -6.61
N VAL A 264 4.65 7.60 -6.77
CA VAL A 264 3.33 7.34 -7.34
C VAL A 264 2.49 6.64 -6.30
N ILE A 265 1.34 7.21 -5.96
CA ILE A 265 0.40 6.69 -4.97
C ILE A 265 -0.92 6.41 -5.67
N SER A 266 -1.33 5.15 -5.70
CA SER A 266 -2.65 4.72 -6.17
C SER A 266 -3.42 4.11 -5.00
N ASN A 267 -4.43 4.83 -4.53
CA ASN A 267 -5.36 4.36 -3.50
C ASN A 267 -6.67 3.95 -4.18
N SER A 268 -6.98 2.66 -4.15
CA SER A 268 -8.04 2.06 -4.96
C SER A 268 -8.86 1.01 -4.23
N ASN A 269 -10.00 0.62 -4.80
CA ASN A 269 -10.80 -0.52 -4.34
C ASN A 269 -11.18 -0.49 -2.84
N GLY A 270 -11.45 0.71 -2.29
CA GLY A 270 -11.79 0.87 -0.87
C GLY A 270 -10.60 1.02 0.07
N GLY A 271 -9.39 1.20 -0.49
CA GLY A 271 -8.18 1.46 0.28
C GLY A 271 -8.30 2.69 1.17
N THR A 272 -7.73 2.61 2.37
CA THR A 272 -7.72 3.70 3.36
C THR A 272 -6.29 4.11 3.68
N ILE A 273 -6.03 5.41 3.64
CA ILE A 273 -4.80 6.04 4.13
C ILE A 273 -5.18 6.95 5.29
N SER A 274 -4.91 6.50 6.52
CA SER A 274 -5.40 7.14 7.73
C SER A 274 -4.60 8.40 8.10
N GLY A 275 -3.28 8.40 7.89
CA GLY A 275 -2.42 9.55 8.22
C GLY A 275 -2.36 10.63 7.14
N GLY A 276 -3.09 10.50 6.04
CA GLY A 276 -3.00 11.41 4.90
C GLY A 276 -1.75 11.18 4.06
N ILE A 277 -1.44 12.15 3.20
CA ILE A 277 -0.24 12.13 2.33
C ILE A 277 0.55 13.41 2.54
N SER A 278 1.89 13.31 2.58
CA SER A 278 2.75 14.49 2.47
C SER A 278 3.90 14.32 1.51
N SER A 279 4.10 15.37 0.73
CA SER A 279 5.23 15.52 -0.18
C SER A 279 6.07 16.73 0.24
N SER A 280 7.23 16.45 0.82
CA SER A 280 8.19 17.45 1.31
C SER A 280 9.53 17.41 0.57
N GLY A 281 9.73 16.37 -0.25
CA GLY A 281 10.94 16.18 -1.04
C GLY A 281 11.00 17.04 -2.31
N SER A 282 12.01 16.75 -3.14
CA SER A 282 12.22 17.40 -4.44
C SER A 282 11.81 16.54 -5.63
N GLY A 283 11.35 15.31 -5.40
CA GLY A 283 10.79 14.43 -6.44
C GLY A 283 9.28 14.65 -6.63
N SER A 284 8.81 14.46 -7.85
CA SER A 284 7.40 14.69 -8.19
C SER A 284 6.52 13.66 -7.50
N THR A 285 5.31 14.04 -7.10
CA THR A 285 4.37 13.11 -6.46
C THR A 285 3.05 13.06 -7.23
N SER A 286 2.68 11.89 -7.72
CA SER A 286 1.38 11.64 -8.35
C SER A 286 0.46 10.89 -7.40
N ILE A 287 -0.72 11.43 -7.16
CA ILE A 287 -1.71 10.89 -6.22
C ILE A 287 -2.99 10.59 -6.99
N SER A 288 -3.42 9.34 -6.95
CA SER A 288 -4.72 8.89 -7.46
C SER A 288 -5.51 8.27 -6.32
N ASN A 289 -6.67 8.84 -6.01
CA ASN A 289 -7.62 8.29 -5.04
C ASN A 289 -8.91 7.92 -5.75
N SER A 290 -9.14 6.63 -5.97
CA SER A 290 -10.30 6.16 -6.73
C SER A 290 -11.60 6.30 -5.95
N GLN A 291 -12.72 6.15 -6.65
CA GLN A 291 -14.03 6.02 -6.03
C GLN A 291 -14.04 4.94 -4.93
N GLY A 292 -14.68 5.25 -3.80
CA GLY A 292 -14.78 4.37 -2.63
C GLY A 292 -13.55 4.36 -1.72
N SER A 293 -12.41 4.92 -2.17
CA SER A 293 -11.17 4.97 -1.40
C SER A 293 -11.08 6.25 -0.57
N THR A 294 -10.34 6.20 0.54
CA THR A 294 -10.32 7.28 1.55
C THR A 294 -8.90 7.70 1.93
N ILE A 295 -8.66 9.01 1.98
CA ILE A 295 -7.47 9.65 2.55
C ILE A 295 -7.94 10.57 3.69
N ASN A 296 -7.65 10.24 4.95
CA ASN A 296 -8.30 10.92 6.09
C ASN A 296 -7.71 12.32 6.41
N ASN A 297 -6.39 12.46 6.54
CA ASN A 297 -5.78 13.70 7.05
C ASN A 297 -5.27 14.63 5.93
N GLY A 298 -6.01 14.71 4.82
CA GLY A 298 -5.69 15.59 3.71
C GLY A 298 -4.36 15.28 3.00
N ILE A 299 -3.94 16.22 2.14
CA ILE A 299 -2.70 16.15 1.35
C ILE A 299 -1.88 17.40 1.64
N THR A 300 -0.66 17.24 2.17
CA THR A 300 0.23 18.35 2.51
C THR A 300 1.48 18.37 1.65
N VAL A 301 1.65 19.45 0.87
CA VAL A 301 2.82 19.70 0.03
C VAL A 301 3.68 20.77 0.71
N SER A 302 4.94 20.45 0.98
CA SER A 302 5.93 21.38 1.54
C SER A 302 7.24 21.36 0.76
N GLY A 303 7.35 20.49 -0.24
CA GLY A 303 8.53 20.34 -1.09
C GLY A 303 8.59 21.36 -2.22
N SER A 304 9.60 21.20 -3.07
CA SER A 304 9.82 22.06 -4.24
C SER A 304 9.31 21.45 -5.55
N ALA A 305 8.90 20.18 -5.53
CA ALA A 305 8.50 19.43 -6.70
C ALA A 305 7.03 19.63 -7.09
N GLN A 306 6.67 19.17 -8.28
CA GLN A 306 5.28 19.12 -8.72
C GLN A 306 4.52 18.01 -7.99
N VAL A 307 3.32 18.32 -7.52
CA VAL A 307 2.37 17.35 -6.99
C VAL A 307 1.12 17.34 -7.88
N GLU A 308 0.76 16.18 -8.38
CA GLU A 308 -0.44 15.98 -9.19
C GLU A 308 -1.46 15.14 -8.42
N ILE A 309 -2.71 15.59 -8.40
CA ILE A 309 -3.79 14.97 -7.63
C ILE A 309 -4.98 14.68 -8.54
N SER A 310 -5.45 13.44 -8.52
CA SER A 310 -6.73 13.01 -9.06
C SER A 310 -7.54 12.34 -7.96
N ASN A 311 -8.70 12.88 -7.61
CA ASN A 311 -9.53 12.37 -6.53
C ASN A 311 -10.97 12.11 -6.98
N GLN A 312 -11.35 10.84 -7.04
CA GLN A 312 -12.75 10.39 -7.17
C GLN A 312 -13.30 9.79 -5.86
N GLY A 313 -12.47 9.70 -4.82
CA GLY A 313 -12.82 9.18 -3.50
C GLY A 313 -13.01 10.28 -2.47
N SER A 314 -12.88 9.92 -1.19
CA SER A 314 -12.95 10.88 -0.08
C SER A 314 -11.55 11.33 0.35
N VAL A 315 -11.37 12.63 0.51
CA VAL A 315 -10.18 13.23 1.13
C VAL A 315 -10.65 14.13 2.27
N GLY A 316 -10.23 13.82 3.49
CA GLY A 316 -10.53 14.62 4.66
C GLY A 316 -9.61 15.83 4.79
N LYS A 317 -9.57 16.42 5.98
CA LYS A 317 -8.89 17.68 6.24
C LYS A 317 -7.71 17.47 7.19
N ASP A 318 -6.68 18.28 7.03
CA ASP A 318 -5.59 18.40 7.98
C ASP A 318 -6.04 19.10 9.29
N GLU A 319 -5.12 19.22 10.23
CA GLU A 319 -5.36 19.88 11.53
C GLU A 319 -5.77 21.36 11.43
N ASN A 320 -5.49 22.01 10.30
CA ASN A 320 -5.85 23.39 10.02
C ASN A 320 -7.16 23.50 9.23
N GLY A 321 -7.84 22.38 8.97
CA GLY A 321 -9.10 22.34 8.23
C GLY A 321 -8.95 22.35 6.71
N ASN A 322 -7.74 22.13 6.18
CA ASN A 322 -7.48 22.15 4.75
C ASN A 322 -7.51 20.73 4.16
N THR A 323 -8.15 20.57 3.00
CA THR A 323 -8.14 19.32 2.24
C THR A 323 -6.81 19.11 1.52
N VAL A 324 -6.28 20.20 0.93
CA VAL A 324 -4.96 20.24 0.31
C VAL A 324 -4.23 21.47 0.82
N THR A 325 -3.03 21.27 1.34
CA THR A 325 -2.17 22.35 1.87
C THR A 325 -0.93 22.47 1.00
N ASN A 326 -0.68 23.65 0.44
CA ASN A 326 0.58 23.95 -0.22
C ASN A 326 1.39 24.98 0.59
N ASN A 327 2.41 24.50 1.28
CA ASN A 327 3.44 25.33 1.94
C ASN A 327 4.76 25.32 1.18
N GLY A 328 4.86 24.55 0.09
CA GLY A 328 6.06 24.41 -0.71
C GLY A 328 6.21 25.51 -1.75
N SER A 329 7.40 25.56 -2.36
CA SER A 329 7.64 26.35 -3.57
C SER A 329 7.23 25.61 -4.84
N GLY A 330 6.91 24.31 -4.74
CA GLY A 330 6.44 23.49 -5.84
C GLY A 330 5.02 23.84 -6.30
N SER A 331 4.65 23.38 -7.49
CA SER A 331 3.30 23.52 -8.03
C SER A 331 2.43 22.35 -7.58
N VAL A 332 1.16 22.63 -7.28
CA VAL A 332 0.15 21.59 -7.02
C VAL A 332 -0.89 21.68 -8.13
N GLY A 333 -1.00 20.60 -8.90
CA GLY A 333 -2.00 20.44 -9.95
C GLY A 333 -3.07 19.45 -9.53
N ILE A 334 -4.31 19.92 -9.41
CA ILE A 334 -5.49 19.06 -9.25
C ILE A 334 -6.04 18.78 -10.65
N LYS A 335 -5.86 17.56 -11.14
CA LYS A 335 -6.29 17.13 -12.48
C LYS A 335 -7.79 16.88 -12.56
N ASP A 336 -8.31 16.20 -11.54
CA ASP A 336 -9.73 15.91 -11.40
C ASP A 336 -10.08 15.79 -9.92
N TRP A 337 -11.25 16.32 -9.55
CA TRP A 337 -11.74 16.24 -8.19
C TRP A 337 -13.26 16.09 -8.17
N LEU A 338 -13.74 14.95 -7.68
CA LEU A 338 -15.13 14.72 -7.36
C LEU A 338 -15.48 15.33 -6.00
N VAL A 339 -16.45 16.24 -6.00
CA VAL A 339 -17.02 16.85 -4.80
C VAL A 339 -18.40 16.25 -4.57
N SER A 340 -18.60 15.67 -3.39
CA SER A 340 -19.86 14.99 -3.03
C SER A 340 -20.49 15.59 -1.78
N THR A 341 -21.79 15.37 -1.64
CA THR A 341 -22.54 15.73 -0.43
C THR A 341 -22.18 14.81 0.73
N ASP A 342 -21.89 15.38 1.90
CA ASP A 342 -21.77 14.63 3.13
C ASP A 342 -23.12 13.97 3.48
N LYS A 343 -23.09 12.64 3.65
CA LYS A 343 -24.29 11.84 3.86
C LYS A 343 -24.99 12.09 5.20
N ASN A 344 -24.29 12.64 6.18
CA ASN A 344 -24.81 12.85 7.53
C ASN A 344 -25.45 14.23 7.68
N THR A 345 -24.85 15.24 7.06
CA THR A 345 -25.27 16.64 7.15
C THR A 345 -26.13 17.06 5.97
N GLY A 346 -26.06 16.36 4.85
CA GLY A 346 -26.74 16.74 3.61
C GLY A 346 -26.12 17.95 2.90
N LYS A 347 -24.95 18.42 3.37
CA LYS A 347 -24.25 19.58 2.80
C LYS A 347 -23.16 19.15 1.82
N LEU A 348 -22.93 19.96 0.80
CA LEU A 348 -21.82 19.79 -0.12
C LEU A 348 -20.49 19.89 0.62
N ASN A 349 -19.58 18.95 0.37
CA ASN A 349 -18.24 19.06 0.92
C ASN A 349 -17.48 20.16 0.19
N THR A 350 -16.89 21.10 0.93
CA THR A 350 -15.97 22.07 0.34
C THR A 350 -14.54 21.53 0.33
N VAL A 351 -13.90 21.53 -0.84
CA VAL A 351 -12.45 21.34 -0.96
C VAL A 351 -11.76 22.60 -0.46
N VAL A 352 -10.99 22.50 0.62
CA VAL A 352 -10.32 23.66 1.21
C VAL A 352 -8.85 23.63 0.84
N ILE A 353 -8.41 24.63 0.06
CA ILE A 353 -7.01 24.82 -0.32
C ILE A 353 -6.35 25.80 0.65
N GLY A 354 -5.32 25.34 1.34
CA GLY A 354 -4.61 26.10 2.36
C GLY A 354 -3.11 26.23 2.11
N GLY A 355 -2.45 26.87 3.08
CA GLY A 355 -0.99 27.08 3.07
C GLY A 355 -0.54 28.38 2.41
N SER A 356 0.73 28.71 2.60
CA SER A 356 1.34 29.95 2.10
C SER A 356 1.48 30.01 0.58
N GLY A 357 1.52 28.84 -0.08
CA GLY A 357 1.63 28.66 -1.53
C GLY A 357 0.30 28.32 -2.20
N LYS A 358 -0.85 28.52 -1.54
CA LYS A 358 -2.18 28.19 -2.09
C LYS A 358 -2.49 28.87 -3.43
N ASP A 359 -1.93 30.05 -3.69
CA ASP A 359 -2.11 30.79 -4.94
C ASP A 359 -1.40 30.11 -6.13
N ASN A 360 -0.48 29.18 -5.88
CA ASN A 360 0.21 28.37 -6.89
C ASN A 360 -0.50 27.03 -7.18
N VAL A 361 -1.66 26.80 -6.57
CA VAL A 361 -2.49 25.61 -6.85
C VAL A 361 -3.29 25.86 -8.12
N LYS A 362 -3.25 24.89 -9.04
CA LYS A 362 -4.03 24.89 -10.29
C LYS A 362 -5.03 23.74 -10.27
N VAL A 363 -6.25 24.00 -10.74
CA VAL A 363 -7.31 23.02 -10.78
C VAL A 363 -7.82 22.90 -12.20
N GLU A 364 -7.65 21.74 -12.81
CA GLU A 364 -8.04 21.51 -14.21
C GLU A 364 -9.54 21.20 -14.31
N ASN A 365 -10.04 20.27 -13.48
CA ASN A 365 -11.43 19.86 -13.51
C ASN A 365 -11.98 19.64 -12.09
N ILE A 366 -13.20 20.10 -11.86
CA ILE A 366 -14.01 19.79 -10.69
C ILE A 366 -15.35 19.21 -11.16
N THR A 367 -15.72 18.08 -10.57
CA THR A 367 -17.02 17.44 -10.83
C THR A 367 -17.83 17.44 -9.55
N VAL A 368 -19.04 17.98 -9.58
CA VAL A 368 -20.01 17.91 -8.47
C VAL A 368 -20.89 16.68 -8.63
N ASP A 369 -21.02 15.87 -7.57
CA ASP A 369 -21.97 14.78 -7.51
C ASP A 369 -23.39 15.30 -7.31
N GLN A 370 -24.22 15.21 -8.35
CA GLN A 370 -25.57 15.76 -8.33
C GLN A 370 -26.58 14.91 -7.56
N SER A 371 -26.20 13.72 -7.07
CA SER A 371 -27.15 12.75 -6.51
C SER A 371 -27.91 13.25 -5.27
N ASN A 372 -27.26 14.08 -4.45
CA ASN A 372 -27.82 14.64 -3.20
C ASN A 372 -27.39 16.09 -2.99
N VAL A 373 -27.14 16.84 -4.07
CA VAL A 373 -26.66 18.22 -3.95
C VAL A 373 -27.83 19.14 -3.60
N ASP A 374 -27.63 19.99 -2.60
CA ASP A 374 -28.50 21.16 -2.42
C ASP A 374 -28.10 22.21 -3.44
N LEU A 375 -29.01 22.53 -4.36
CA LEU A 375 -28.74 23.43 -5.47
C LEU A 375 -28.53 24.88 -5.00
N ASP A 376 -29.04 25.22 -3.82
CA ASP A 376 -28.81 26.54 -3.21
C ASP A 376 -27.34 26.72 -2.80
N GLU A 377 -26.59 25.61 -2.63
CA GLU A 377 -25.14 25.64 -2.36
C GLU A 377 -24.30 25.80 -3.64
N LEU A 378 -24.91 25.76 -4.83
CA LEU A 378 -24.24 25.91 -6.14
C LEU A 378 -24.31 27.34 -6.70
N ASP A 379 -24.42 28.34 -5.84
CA ASP A 379 -24.45 29.77 -6.20
C ASP A 379 -23.05 30.41 -6.26
N ASN A 380 -22.08 29.85 -5.54
CA ASN A 380 -20.72 30.37 -5.42
C ASN A 380 -19.67 29.27 -5.44
N ILE A 381 -18.58 29.48 -6.19
CA ILE A 381 -17.48 28.52 -6.30
C ILE A 381 -16.88 28.16 -4.93
N ASN A 382 -16.88 29.11 -3.98
CA ASN A 382 -16.31 28.92 -2.65
C ASN A 382 -17.03 27.85 -1.81
N HIS A 383 -18.26 27.47 -2.16
CA HIS A 383 -18.96 26.35 -1.53
C HIS A 383 -18.44 24.99 -2.02
N ILE A 384 -17.92 24.93 -3.25
CA ILE A 384 -17.34 23.73 -3.87
C ILE A 384 -15.84 23.63 -3.54
N ILE A 385 -15.10 24.71 -3.79
CA ILE A 385 -13.66 24.82 -3.55
C ILE A 385 -13.30 26.23 -3.07
N SER A 386 -12.55 26.31 -1.98
CA SER A 386 -12.18 27.58 -1.35
C SER A 386 -10.67 27.71 -1.16
N GLY A 387 -10.19 28.95 -1.03
CA GLY A 387 -8.79 29.26 -0.73
C GLY A 387 -7.84 29.24 -1.92
N VAL A 388 -8.28 28.74 -3.08
CA VAL A 388 -7.56 28.83 -4.36
C VAL A 388 -7.85 30.14 -5.08
N ASN A 389 -6.89 30.64 -5.85
CA ASN A 389 -7.14 31.74 -6.79
C ASN A 389 -8.16 31.30 -7.85
N GLN A 390 -9.26 32.03 -7.97
CA GLN A 390 -10.36 31.71 -8.89
C GLN A 390 -9.91 31.63 -10.36
N GLY A 391 -8.92 32.44 -10.77
CA GLY A 391 -8.35 32.37 -12.13
C GLY A 391 -7.56 31.10 -12.43
N ASN A 392 -7.24 30.30 -11.40
CA ASN A 392 -6.55 29.01 -11.55
C ASN A 392 -7.53 27.82 -11.60
N ILE A 393 -8.84 28.07 -11.53
CA ILE A 393 -9.87 27.04 -11.64
C ILE A 393 -10.27 26.92 -13.10
N GLY A 394 -10.12 25.71 -13.65
CA GLY A 394 -10.52 25.33 -15.00
C GLY A 394 -12.00 24.96 -15.07
N ASN A 395 -12.29 23.75 -15.52
CA ASN A 395 -13.65 23.31 -15.77
C ASN A 395 -14.39 22.93 -14.48
N ILE A 396 -15.66 23.31 -14.39
CA ILE A 396 -16.57 22.89 -13.32
C ILE A 396 -17.80 22.27 -13.97
N GLY A 397 -18.15 21.06 -13.57
CA GLY A 397 -19.29 20.33 -14.11
C GLY A 397 -19.99 19.47 -13.07
N THR A 398 -20.97 18.69 -13.52
CA THR A 398 -21.70 17.71 -12.72
C THR A 398 -21.51 16.32 -13.31
N ASN A 399 -21.69 15.27 -12.50
CA ASN A 399 -21.63 13.87 -12.96
C ASN A 399 -22.96 13.37 -13.58
N GLY A 400 -23.84 14.29 -13.96
CA GLY A 400 -25.17 13.99 -14.48
C GLY A 400 -25.26 13.62 -15.95
N GLY A 401 -26.49 13.34 -16.42
CA GLY A 401 -26.83 13.14 -17.82
C GLY A 401 -26.93 14.43 -18.64
N GLY A 402 -26.51 15.57 -18.07
CA GLY A 402 -26.56 16.91 -18.69
C GLY A 402 -27.76 17.75 -18.26
N GLU A 403 -28.41 17.39 -17.15
CA GLU A 403 -29.55 18.13 -16.60
C GLU A 403 -29.15 19.46 -15.98
N ILE A 404 -28.02 19.46 -15.29
CA ILE A 404 -27.49 20.60 -14.56
C ILE A 404 -26.19 21.00 -15.25
N SER A 405 -26.19 22.20 -15.81
CA SER A 405 -24.99 22.83 -16.34
C SER A 405 -24.57 23.95 -15.39
N LEU A 406 -23.28 24.00 -15.09
CA LEU A 406 -22.68 25.04 -14.26
C LEU A 406 -21.87 25.98 -15.15
N SER A 407 -22.10 27.28 -14.99
CA SER A 407 -21.29 28.33 -15.61
C SER A 407 -20.59 29.12 -14.53
N PHE A 408 -19.27 29.24 -14.63
CA PHE A 408 -18.39 29.85 -13.64
C PHE A 408 -17.86 31.19 -14.15
N ASP A 409 -18.08 32.24 -13.37
CA ASP A 409 -17.44 33.54 -13.58
C ASP A 409 -16.22 33.67 -12.66
N PRO A 410 -14.98 33.62 -13.20
CA PRO A 410 -13.75 33.67 -12.41
C PRO A 410 -13.46 35.05 -11.80
N ILE A 411 -14.19 36.11 -12.17
CA ILE A 411 -14.01 37.46 -11.61
C ILE A 411 -14.83 37.61 -10.33
N THR A 412 -16.07 37.12 -10.35
CA THR A 412 -17.01 37.27 -9.22
C THR A 412 -17.08 36.04 -8.33
N GLY A 413 -16.62 34.89 -8.80
CA GLY A 413 -16.77 33.60 -8.13
C GLY A 413 -18.19 33.04 -8.20
N LYS A 414 -19.10 33.71 -8.91
CA LYS A 414 -20.49 33.29 -9.01
C LYS A 414 -20.63 32.08 -9.93
N LEU A 415 -21.44 31.13 -9.48
CA LEU A 415 -21.91 30.02 -10.29
C LEU A 415 -23.34 30.30 -10.77
N THR A 416 -23.60 30.01 -12.04
CA THR A 416 -24.94 30.01 -12.60
C THR A 416 -25.32 28.57 -12.93
N THR A 417 -26.43 28.12 -12.37
CA THR A 417 -27.00 26.79 -12.60
C THR A 417 -28.09 26.87 -13.66
N ASP A 418 -27.89 26.20 -14.80
CA ASP A 418 -28.89 26.06 -15.84
C ASP A 418 -29.49 24.65 -15.83
N PHE A 419 -30.82 24.58 -15.94
CA PHE A 419 -31.55 23.31 -15.94
C PHE A 419 -32.05 22.94 -17.34
N ASN A 420 -31.53 21.86 -17.89
CA ASN A 420 -32.03 21.27 -19.13
C ASN A 420 -32.92 20.05 -18.84
N LEU A 421 -34.21 20.31 -18.64
CA LEU A 421 -35.19 19.24 -18.44
C LEU A 421 -35.31 18.29 -19.65
N ASN A 422 -34.88 18.68 -20.84
CA ASN A 422 -34.91 17.78 -22.01
C ASN A 422 -33.84 16.70 -21.95
N ALA A 423 -32.77 16.91 -21.18
CA ALA A 423 -31.66 15.96 -21.04
C ALA A 423 -32.00 14.78 -20.10
N SER A 424 -33.01 14.92 -19.23
CA SER A 424 -33.28 13.92 -18.17
C SER A 424 -34.55 13.09 -18.31
N ILE A 425 -34.47 11.87 -17.77
CA ILE A 425 -35.60 10.98 -17.51
C ILE A 425 -36.60 11.65 -16.55
N SER A 426 -36.13 12.26 -15.45
CA SER A 426 -36.97 13.05 -14.53
C SER A 426 -37.68 14.19 -15.27
N GLY A 427 -36.98 14.90 -16.15
CA GLY A 427 -37.59 15.92 -16.99
C GLY A 427 -38.65 15.36 -17.95
N ALA A 428 -38.42 14.17 -18.54
CA ALA A 428 -39.42 13.48 -19.36
C ALA A 428 -40.66 13.07 -18.55
N THR A 429 -40.49 12.56 -17.33
CA THR A 429 -41.62 12.21 -16.45
C THR A 429 -42.41 13.45 -16.03
N PHE A 430 -41.74 14.56 -15.72
CA PHE A 430 -42.38 15.82 -15.39
C PHE A 430 -43.21 16.37 -16.56
N ARG A 431 -42.67 16.35 -17.78
CA ARG A 431 -43.45 16.73 -18.98
C ARG A 431 -44.66 15.82 -19.18
N SER A 432 -44.53 14.52 -18.95
CA SER A 432 -45.64 13.56 -19.02
C SER A 432 -46.73 13.84 -17.98
N LEU A 433 -46.33 14.18 -16.74
CA LEU A 433 -47.24 14.55 -15.65
C LEU A 433 -47.99 15.85 -15.97
N ILE A 434 -47.30 16.89 -16.46
CA ILE A 434 -47.94 18.14 -16.88
C ILE A 434 -48.92 17.87 -18.01
N SER A 435 -48.51 17.13 -19.04
CA SER A 435 -49.38 16.78 -20.16
C SER A 435 -50.63 16.05 -19.69
N THR A 436 -50.50 15.10 -18.76
CA THR A 436 -51.63 14.34 -18.22
C THR A 436 -52.56 15.23 -17.38
N THR A 437 -51.98 16.10 -16.54
CA THR A 437 -52.73 17.03 -15.68
C THR A 437 -53.48 18.07 -16.51
N SER A 438 -52.82 18.65 -17.51
CA SER A 438 -53.43 19.59 -18.45
C SER A 438 -54.60 18.95 -19.20
N ARG A 439 -54.43 17.73 -19.73
CA ARG A 439 -55.53 16.98 -20.37
C ARG A 439 -56.71 16.74 -19.43
N ARG A 440 -56.45 16.40 -18.16
CA ARG A 440 -57.51 16.22 -17.15
C ARG A 440 -58.23 17.53 -16.83
N SER A 441 -57.50 18.64 -16.71
CA SER A 441 -58.10 19.97 -16.50
C SER A 441 -59.03 20.33 -17.65
N THR A 442 -58.54 20.24 -18.90
CA THR A 442 -59.36 20.55 -20.08
C THR A 442 -60.59 19.65 -20.17
N PHE A 443 -60.47 18.37 -19.80
CA PHE A 443 -61.62 17.48 -19.72
C PHE A 443 -62.65 17.94 -18.68
N ILE A 444 -62.21 18.29 -17.47
CA ILE A 444 -63.09 18.80 -16.39
C ILE A 444 -63.76 20.11 -16.81
N ASP A 445 -63.02 21.06 -17.38
CA ASP A 445 -63.55 22.34 -17.85
C ASP A 445 -64.63 22.14 -18.92
N ASN A 446 -64.42 21.22 -19.86
CA ASN A 446 -65.40 20.87 -20.88
C ASN A 446 -66.66 20.22 -20.27
N VAL A 447 -66.49 19.30 -19.31
CA VAL A 447 -67.63 18.67 -18.62
C VAL A 447 -68.42 19.71 -17.81
N MET A 448 -67.74 20.54 -17.03
CA MET A 448 -68.37 21.60 -16.23
C MET A 448 -69.05 22.67 -17.09
N GLY A 449 -68.43 23.07 -18.20
CA GLY A 449 -69.00 24.02 -19.16
C GLY A 449 -70.28 23.48 -19.80
N ASN A 450 -70.27 22.21 -20.24
CA ASN A 450 -71.47 21.55 -20.77
C ASN A 450 -72.56 21.39 -19.70
N SER A 451 -72.20 21.04 -18.46
CA SER A 451 -73.15 20.92 -17.36
C SER A 451 -73.74 22.27 -16.93
N MET A 452 -72.98 23.36 -16.93
CA MET A 452 -73.51 24.70 -16.65
C MET A 452 -74.42 25.23 -17.77
N GLN A 453 -74.09 24.97 -19.04
CA GLN A 453 -75.01 25.28 -20.15
C GLN A 453 -76.33 24.52 -20.00
N SER A 454 -76.27 23.23 -19.65
CA SER A 454 -77.46 22.43 -19.37
C SER A 454 -78.29 22.97 -18.20
N PHE A 455 -77.67 23.61 -17.20
CA PHE A 455 -78.37 24.19 -16.04
C PHE A 455 -79.02 25.54 -16.36
N ALA A 456 -78.34 26.40 -17.14
CA ALA A 456 -78.86 27.70 -17.58
C ALA A 456 -80.03 27.60 -18.59
N LEU A 457 -80.14 26.48 -19.31
CA LEU A 457 -81.27 26.20 -20.21
C LEU A 457 -82.48 25.57 -19.49
N ALA A 458 -82.35 25.23 -18.20
CA ALA A 458 -83.37 24.58 -17.39
C ALA A 458 -83.98 25.50 -16.30
N SER A 459 -83.53 26.75 -16.21
CA SER A 459 -84.14 27.86 -15.43
C SER A 459 -84.87 28.83 -16.35
#